data_AF-A0A3M4QGX3-F1
#
_entry.id   AF-A0A3M4QGX3-F1
#
_cell.length_a   1.000
_cell.length_b   1.000
_cell.length_c   1.000
_cell.angle_alpha   90.00
_cell.angle_beta   90.00
_cell.angle_gamma   90.00
#
_symmetry.space_group_name_H-M   'P 1'
#
loop_
_entity.id
_entity.type
_entity.pdbx_description
1 polymer ?
#
loop_
_entity_poly.entity_id
_entity_poly.type
_entity_poly.pdbx_seq_one_letter_code
_entity_poly.pdbx_strand_id
1 'polypeptide(L)'
;MKKTLITAAVTSLLAISFQAQANSLLSLSAMQYFAQKCEKQGGTSYVSNDQGRSLQPYSAQDMASTLKHSKTTALLNASMNGQRATEADLDKYLTKNQQAEANKMESAGTLRCKR
;
A
#
# COMPACT_ATOMS: atom_id res chain seq x y z
N MET A 1 27.76 5.14 -42.05
CA MET A 1 26.29 5.02 -42.13
C MET A 1 25.73 4.78 -40.74
N LYS A 2 24.88 5.69 -40.26
CA LYS A 2 24.17 5.64 -38.95
C LYS A 2 23.09 4.55 -38.97
N LYS A 3 22.95 3.75 -37.90
CA LYS A 3 21.67 3.20 -37.44
C LYS A 3 21.72 2.98 -35.92
N THR A 4 21.57 4.08 -35.17
CA THR A 4 21.25 4.01 -33.74
C THR A 4 19.75 3.75 -33.64
N LEU A 5 19.36 2.51 -33.32
CA LEU A 5 17.99 2.17 -32.97
C LEU A 5 17.69 2.81 -31.61
N ILE A 6 16.98 3.93 -31.63
CA ILE A 6 16.34 4.49 -30.44
C ILE A 6 15.17 3.55 -30.14
N THR A 7 15.40 2.55 -29.28
CA THR A 7 14.31 1.90 -28.57
C THR A 7 13.66 2.96 -27.70
N ALA A 8 12.55 3.50 -28.18
CA ALA A 8 11.67 4.34 -27.40
C ALA A 8 11.29 3.56 -26.15
N ALA A 9 11.91 3.92 -25.02
CA ALA A 9 11.37 3.60 -23.72
C ALA A 9 10.04 4.35 -23.63
N VAL A 10 8.97 3.70 -24.07
CA VAL A 10 7.60 4.04 -23.70
C VAL A 10 7.46 3.65 -22.23
N THR A 11 8.22 4.34 -21.38
CA THR A 11 8.01 4.33 -19.95
C THR A 11 6.76 5.16 -19.76
N SER A 12 5.63 4.46 -19.86
CA SER A 12 4.28 4.95 -19.72
C SER A 12 4.20 6.12 -18.75
N LEU A 13 3.94 7.32 -19.28
CA LEU A 13 3.55 8.48 -18.46
C LEU A 13 2.28 8.21 -17.62
N LEU A 14 1.59 7.10 -17.88
CA LEU A 14 0.50 6.54 -17.07
C LEU A 14 0.96 5.90 -15.75
N ALA A 15 2.27 5.66 -15.53
CA ALA A 15 2.77 5.01 -14.30
C ALA A 15 2.93 5.99 -13.12
N ILE A 16 3.15 7.28 -13.37
CA ILE A 16 3.65 8.21 -12.35
C ILE A 16 2.52 8.67 -11.40
N SER A 17 1.30 8.86 -11.91
CA SER A 17 0.13 9.24 -11.10
C SER A 17 -0.45 8.07 -10.29
N PHE A 18 -0.30 6.82 -10.74
CA PHE A 18 -0.66 5.64 -9.96
C PHE A 18 0.37 5.31 -8.87
N GLN A 19 1.66 5.61 -9.05
CA GLN A 19 2.69 5.21 -8.09
C GLN A 19 2.50 5.84 -6.71
N ALA A 20 2.12 7.12 -6.63
CA ALA A 20 1.90 7.82 -5.35
C ALA A 20 0.69 7.27 -4.58
N GLN A 21 -0.41 6.91 -5.27
CA GLN A 21 -1.61 6.32 -4.66
C GLN A 21 -1.45 4.81 -4.41
N ALA A 22 -0.71 4.09 -5.26
CA ALA A 22 -0.44 2.67 -5.10
C ALA A 22 0.46 2.41 -3.88
N ASN A 23 1.42 3.28 -3.61
CA ASN A 23 2.29 3.16 -2.43
C ASN A 23 1.49 3.36 -1.13
N SER A 24 0.59 4.35 -1.08
CA SER A 24 -0.25 4.57 0.12
C SER A 24 -1.27 3.46 0.34
N LEU A 25 -1.92 2.97 -0.73
CA LEU A 25 -2.82 1.81 -0.63
C LEU A 25 -2.08 0.54 -0.21
N LEU A 26 -0.86 0.32 -0.69
CA LEU A 26 -0.04 -0.82 -0.31
C LEU A 26 0.36 -0.76 1.17
N SER A 27 0.77 0.41 1.66
CA SER A 27 1.05 0.59 3.10
C SER A 27 -0.17 0.33 3.96
N LEU A 28 -1.36 0.83 3.58
CA LEU A 28 -2.61 0.56 4.31
C LEU A 28 -2.97 -0.93 4.31
N SER A 29 -2.83 -1.62 3.17
CA SER A 29 -3.05 -3.07 3.06
C SER A 29 -2.05 -3.86 3.91
N ALA A 30 -0.79 -3.43 3.94
CA ALA A 30 0.25 -4.03 4.77
C ALA A 30 -0.02 -3.84 6.26
N MET A 31 -0.45 -2.64 6.67
CA MET A 31 -0.85 -2.34 8.05
C MET A 31 -2.03 -3.20 8.49
N GLN A 32 -3.07 -3.31 7.65
CA GLN A 32 -4.22 -4.20 7.90
C GLN A 32 -3.76 -5.65 8.07
N TYR A 33 -2.96 -6.16 7.14
CA TYR A 33 -2.43 -7.53 7.19
C TYR A 33 -1.62 -7.80 8.46
N PHE A 34 -0.74 -6.86 8.84
CA PHE A 34 0.07 -6.94 10.05
C PHE A 34 -0.80 -6.96 11.31
N ALA A 35 -1.77 -6.05 11.42
CA ALA A 35 -2.68 -6.00 12.56
C ALA A 35 -3.48 -7.28 12.71
N GLN A 36 -4.03 -7.83 11.62
CA GLN A 36 -4.75 -9.12 11.66
C GLN A 36 -3.88 -10.26 12.19
N LYS A 37 -2.60 -10.30 11.80
CA LYS A 37 -1.66 -11.30 12.32
C LYS A 37 -1.35 -11.07 13.79
N CYS A 38 -1.15 -9.84 14.21
CA CYS A 38 -0.86 -9.48 15.59
C CYS A 38 -2.04 -9.81 16.52
N GLU A 39 -3.25 -9.42 16.14
CA GLU A 39 -4.49 -9.70 16.87
C GLU A 39 -4.77 -11.20 16.99
N LYS A 40 -4.56 -11.97 15.90
CA LYS A 40 -4.66 -13.45 15.93
C LYS A 40 -3.69 -14.11 16.91
N GLN A 41 -2.61 -13.41 17.24
CA GLN A 41 -1.60 -13.85 18.21
C GLN A 41 -1.86 -13.31 19.63
N GLY A 42 -2.98 -12.62 19.85
CA GLY A 42 -3.32 -11.99 21.13
C GLY A 42 -2.52 -10.72 21.43
N GLY A 43 -1.95 -10.07 20.41
CA GLY A 43 -1.22 -8.82 20.56
C GLY A 43 -1.98 -7.60 20.05
N THR A 44 -1.44 -6.43 20.37
CA THR A 44 -1.86 -5.11 19.88
C THR A 44 -0.84 -4.60 18.86
N SER A 45 -1.33 -4.18 17.69
CA SER A 45 -0.51 -3.56 16.65
C SER A 45 -0.27 -2.08 16.91
N TYR A 46 0.96 -1.63 16.65
CA TYR A 46 1.39 -0.26 16.77
C TYR A 46 2.08 0.21 15.49
N VAL A 47 1.84 1.46 15.12
CA VAL A 47 2.57 2.17 14.06
C VAL A 47 3.45 3.24 14.68
N SER A 48 4.66 3.40 14.15
CA SER A 48 5.58 4.46 14.54
C SER A 48 5.63 5.59 13.53
N ASN A 49 5.88 6.80 14.03
CA ASN A 49 6.22 7.93 13.17
C ASN A 49 7.61 7.74 12.55
N ASP A 50 7.96 8.59 11.58
CA ASP A 50 9.22 8.51 10.82
C ASP A 50 10.49 8.58 11.69
N GLN A 51 10.36 8.97 12.96
CA GLN A 51 11.44 9.04 13.93
C GLN A 51 11.53 7.81 14.85
N GLY A 52 10.59 6.87 14.77
CA GLY A 52 10.56 5.68 15.62
C GLY A 52 10.16 5.94 17.08
N ARG A 53 9.69 7.16 17.41
CA ARG A 53 9.58 7.64 18.81
C ARG A 53 8.18 7.55 19.40
N SER A 54 7.15 7.70 18.57
CA SER A 54 5.75 7.56 19.00
C SER A 54 5.24 6.22 18.52
N LEU A 55 4.60 5.42 19.39
CA LEU A 55 3.90 4.20 19.00
C LEU A 55 2.41 4.44 19.20
N GLN A 56 1.67 4.49 18.10
CA GLN A 56 0.22 4.65 18.12
C GLN A 56 -0.44 3.30 17.88
N PRO A 57 -1.32 2.85 18.79
CA PRO A 57 -2.06 1.61 18.57
C PRO A 57 -3.04 1.79 17.41
N TYR A 58 -3.26 0.73 16.65
CA TYR A 58 -4.27 0.69 15.59
C TYR A 58 -4.81 -0.73 15.45
N SER A 59 -6.05 -0.89 14.99
CA SER A 59 -6.66 -2.20 14.75
C SER A 59 -6.72 -2.59 13.28
N ALA A 60 -6.89 -3.89 13.00
CA ALA A 60 -7.14 -4.39 11.67
C ALA A 60 -8.44 -3.82 11.07
N GLN A 61 -9.45 -3.61 11.91
CA GLN A 61 -10.75 -3.09 11.49
C GLN A 61 -10.66 -1.62 11.06
N ASP A 62 -9.91 -0.79 11.80
CA ASP A 62 -9.70 0.61 11.44
C ASP A 62 -9.01 0.71 10.07
N MET A 63 -7.95 -0.09 9.87
CA MET A 63 -7.22 -0.11 8.60
C MET A 63 -8.07 -0.64 7.45
N ALA A 64 -8.94 -1.63 7.69
CA ALA A 64 -9.86 -2.12 6.67
C ALA A 64 -10.83 -1.02 6.21
N SER A 65 -11.35 -0.22 7.15
CA SER A 65 -12.23 0.91 6.86
C SER A 65 -11.50 2.01 6.07
N THR A 66 -10.31 2.40 6.52
CA THR A 66 -9.46 3.39 5.83
C THR A 66 -9.09 2.91 4.43
N LEU A 67 -8.67 1.66 4.27
CA LEU A 67 -8.30 1.08 2.98
C LEU A 67 -9.48 1.08 2.01
N LYS A 68 -10.68 0.72 2.46
CA LYS A 68 -11.90 0.76 1.64
C LYS A 68 -12.16 2.17 1.13
N HIS A 69 -12.11 3.17 2.01
CA HIS A 69 -12.30 4.57 1.61
C HIS A 69 -11.23 5.04 0.61
N SER A 70 -9.95 4.73 0.87
CA SER A 70 -8.85 5.09 -0.02
C SER A 70 -8.94 4.42 -1.39
N LYS A 71 -9.39 3.16 -1.47
CA LYS A 71 -9.64 2.46 -2.74
C LYS A 71 -10.72 3.17 -3.55
N THR A 72 -11.84 3.52 -2.93
CA THR A 72 -12.92 4.25 -3.60
C THR A 72 -12.42 5.57 -4.17
N THR A 73 -11.67 6.36 -3.39
CA THR A 73 -11.10 7.62 -3.85
C THR A 73 -10.10 7.42 -4.99
N ALA A 74 -9.25 6.39 -4.92
CA ALA A 74 -8.31 6.07 -5.99
C ALA A 74 -9.03 5.68 -7.29
N LEU A 75 -10.10 4.86 -7.21
CA LEU A 75 -10.91 4.46 -8.36
C LEU A 75 -11.65 5.64 -8.98
N LEU A 76 -12.21 6.54 -8.17
CA LEU A 76 -12.84 7.78 -8.64
C LEU A 76 -11.84 8.65 -9.40
N ASN A 77 -10.66 8.87 -8.81
CA ASN A 77 -9.59 9.65 -9.45
C ASN A 77 -9.09 9.00 -10.74
N ALA A 78 -8.94 7.67 -10.78
CA ALA A 78 -8.58 6.94 -11.98
C ALA A 78 -9.64 7.11 -13.08
N SER A 79 -10.91 6.97 -12.73
CA SER A 79 -12.04 7.17 -13.65
C SER A 79 -12.07 8.59 -14.22
N MET A 80 -11.88 9.62 -13.38
CA MET A 80 -11.84 11.02 -13.82
C MET A 80 -10.68 11.31 -14.77
N ASN A 81 -9.56 10.59 -14.62
CA ASN A 81 -8.40 10.70 -15.49
C ASN A 81 -8.44 9.75 -16.71
N GLY A 82 -9.59 9.12 -16.99
CA GLY A 82 -9.78 8.22 -18.13
C GLY A 82 -9.08 6.87 -17.99
N GLN A 83 -8.60 6.52 -16.80
CA GLN A 83 -7.96 5.24 -16.51
C GLN A 83 -9.00 4.19 -16.13
N ARG A 84 -8.94 3.02 -16.76
CA ARG A 84 -9.78 1.86 -16.42
C ARG A 84 -9.04 0.97 -15.42
N ALA A 85 -9.16 1.28 -14.14
CA ALA A 85 -8.76 0.39 -13.05
C ALA A 85 -10.02 -0.12 -12.35
N THR A 86 -10.09 -1.42 -12.06
CA THR A 86 -11.19 -1.99 -11.28
C THR A 86 -10.76 -2.21 -9.82
N GLU A 87 -11.75 -2.32 -8.92
CA GLU A 87 -11.49 -2.71 -7.53
C GLU A 87 -10.78 -4.07 -7.45
N ALA A 88 -11.16 -5.01 -8.33
CA ALA A 88 -10.53 -6.33 -8.42
C ALA A 88 -9.05 -6.26 -8.81
N ASP A 89 -8.67 -5.35 -9.72
CA ASP A 89 -7.26 -5.15 -10.11
C ASP A 89 -6.43 -4.62 -8.94
N LEU A 90 -6.98 -3.66 -8.20
CA LEU A 90 -6.35 -3.11 -7.00
C LEU A 90 -6.22 -4.19 -5.92
N ASP A 91 -7.28 -4.94 -5.64
CA ASP A 91 -7.27 -6.00 -4.62
C ASP A 91 -6.25 -7.09 -4.93
N LYS A 92 -6.16 -7.49 -6.20
CA LYS A 92 -5.16 -8.45 -6.65
C LYS A 92 -3.75 -7.93 -6.43
N TYR A 93 -3.48 -6.68 -6.80
CA TYR A 93 -2.17 -6.06 -6.58
C TYR A 93 -1.83 -5.96 -5.09
N LEU A 94 -2.76 -5.47 -4.26
CA LEU A 94 -2.53 -5.27 -2.83
C LEU A 94 -2.32 -6.59 -2.10
N THR A 95 -3.18 -7.58 -2.34
CA THR A 95 -3.09 -8.91 -1.70
C THR A 95 -1.76 -9.60 -2.03
N LYS A 96 -1.26 -9.45 -3.27
CA LYS A 96 0.01 -10.02 -3.70
C LYS A 96 1.22 -9.42 -2.96
N ASN A 97 1.16 -8.14 -2.59
CA ASN A 97 2.33 -7.39 -2.11
C ASN A 97 2.28 -7.06 -0.61
N GLN A 98 1.10 -7.10 0.03
CA GLN A 98 0.91 -6.63 1.41
C GLN A 98 1.81 -7.31 2.44
N GLN A 99 2.10 -8.61 2.28
CA GLN A 99 2.96 -9.32 3.22
C GLN A 99 4.42 -8.85 3.14
N ALA A 100 4.93 -8.66 1.92
CA ALA A 100 6.30 -8.21 1.73
C ALA A 100 6.50 -6.79 2.27
N GLU A 101 5.54 -5.90 2.02
CA GLU A 101 5.59 -4.54 2.56
C GLU A 101 5.41 -4.54 4.09
N ALA A 102 4.52 -5.36 4.66
CA ALA A 102 4.37 -5.48 6.11
C ALA A 102 5.68 -5.92 6.79
N ASN A 103 6.35 -6.93 6.25
CA ASN A 103 7.63 -7.41 6.76
C ASN A 103 8.72 -6.32 6.69
N LYS A 104 8.73 -5.55 5.59
CA LYS A 104 9.66 -4.42 5.42
C LYS A 104 9.39 -3.32 6.44
N MET A 105 8.13 -2.94 6.65
CA MET A 105 7.73 -1.93 7.63
C MET A 105 8.01 -2.39 9.07
N GLU A 106 7.83 -3.67 9.38
CA GLU A 106 8.22 -4.25 10.66
C GLU A 106 9.74 -4.21 10.86
N SER A 107 10.51 -4.64 9.86
CA SER A 107 11.98 -4.63 9.91
C SER A 107 12.57 -3.22 10.04
N ALA A 108 11.89 -2.22 9.47
CA ALA A 108 12.24 -0.80 9.60
C ALA A 108 11.83 -0.20 10.96
N GLY A 109 11.11 -0.95 11.82
CA GLY A 109 10.60 -0.47 13.10
C GLY A 109 9.35 0.41 13.00
N THR A 110 8.78 0.55 11.79
CA THR A 110 7.52 1.28 11.56
C THR A 110 6.34 0.54 12.15
N LEU A 111 6.30 -0.80 12.05
CA LEU A 111 5.23 -1.62 12.65
C LEU A 111 5.78 -2.47 13.79
N ARG A 112 5.00 -2.58 14.87
CA ARG A 112 5.34 -3.41 16.03
C ARG A 112 4.11 -4.11 16.57
N CYS A 113 4.28 -5.37 16.96
CA CYS A 113 3.26 -6.15 17.67
C CYS A 113 3.72 -6.32 19.13
N LYS A 114 2.86 -5.98 20.09
CA LYS A 114 3.14 -6.21 21.52
C LYS A 114 2.04 -7.06 22.14
N ARG A 115 2.41 -8.01 22.97
CA ARG A 115 1.50 -8.82 23.79
C ARG A 115 1.57 -8.37 25.24
#